data_AF-A0A7J7YWI2-F1
#
_entry.id   AF-A0A7J7YWI2-F1
#
_cell.length_a   1.000
_cell.length_b   1.000
_cell.length_c   1.000
_cell.angle_alpha   90.00
_cell.angle_beta   90.00
_cell.angle_gamma   90.00
#
_symmetry.space_group_name_H-M   'P 1'
#
loop_
_entity.id
_entity.type
_entity.pdbx_description
1 polymer ?
#
loop_
_entity_poly.entity_id
_entity_poly.type
_entity_poly.pdbx_seq_one_letter_code
_entity_poly.pdbx_strand_id
1 'polypeptide(L)'
;MMLLENVKKHLKRPVWINADILPGPNGNSRVVDAKPFIDTVTSFFPDVTFSLGWTTGWHPEKVNEGYSWTMVKEMECICNELSQPVTFPVRAALVRQSCSQFLWLLKKSNRYSLTIWTGKNDNYSIEDLLYIRDYFDKKQVFYDILEPQNYEFKQAIGIKVNL
;
A
#
# COMPACT_ATOMS: atom_id res chain seq x y z
N MET A 1 3.37 -8.75 -23.34
CA MET A 1 4.43 -8.37 -22.38
C MET A 1 5.32 -9.59 -22.16
N MET A 2 6.50 -9.67 -22.81
CA MET A 2 7.29 -10.91 -22.88
C MET A 2 7.79 -11.40 -21.51
N LEU A 3 8.02 -10.48 -20.57
CA LEU A 3 8.52 -10.80 -19.23
C LEU A 3 7.50 -11.57 -18.37
N LEU A 4 6.24 -11.11 -18.37
CA LEU A 4 5.16 -11.68 -17.57
C LEU A 4 4.80 -13.11 -18.01
N GLU A 5 4.69 -13.36 -19.31
CA GLU A 5 4.41 -14.69 -19.85
C GLU A 5 5.52 -15.71 -19.54
N ASN A 6 6.78 -15.28 -19.65
CA ASN A 6 7.92 -16.15 -19.40
C ASN A 6 8.01 -16.56 -17.92
N VAL A 7 7.72 -15.64 -17.00
CA VAL A 7 7.81 -15.92 -15.56
C VAL A 7 6.58 -16.70 -15.07
N LYS A 8 5.41 -16.56 -15.72
CA LYS A 8 4.15 -17.21 -15.31
C LYS A 8 4.29 -18.70 -15.01
N LYS A 9 5.00 -19.45 -15.86
CA LYS A 9 5.18 -20.91 -15.72
C LYS A 9 6.04 -21.31 -14.51
N HIS A 10 6.79 -20.37 -13.94
CA HIS A 10 7.72 -20.62 -12.84
C HIS A 10 7.19 -20.14 -11.48
N LEU A 11 6.07 -19.41 -11.45
CA LEU A 11 5.46 -18.92 -10.22
C LEU A 11 4.73 -20.06 -9.51
N LYS A 12 5.22 -20.41 -8.31
CA LYS A 12 4.65 -21.46 -7.44
C LYS A 12 3.90 -20.89 -6.24
N ARG A 13 3.78 -19.58 -6.14
CA ARG A 13 3.18 -18.86 -5.01
C ARG A 13 2.34 -17.70 -5.55
N PRO A 14 1.32 -17.25 -4.79
CA PRO A 14 0.59 -16.03 -5.11
C PRO A 14 1.56 -14.86 -5.29
N VAL A 15 1.27 -14.01 -6.27
CA VAL A 15 2.10 -12.84 -6.59
C VAL A 15 1.29 -11.58 -6.34
N TRP A 16 1.98 -10.57 -5.82
CA TRP A 16 1.47 -9.21 -5.74
C TRP A 16 2.10 -8.40 -6.86
N ILE A 17 1.29 -7.71 -7.66
CA ILE A 17 1.80 -6.85 -8.74
C ILE A 17 1.52 -5.40 -8.36
N ASN A 18 2.61 -4.63 -8.23
CA ASN A 18 2.59 -3.27 -7.70
C ASN A 18 2.69 -2.21 -8.78
N ALA A 19 1.88 -1.15 -8.66
CA ALA A 19 2.06 0.09 -9.40
C ALA A 19 1.43 1.28 -8.67
N ASP A 20 2.09 2.43 -8.77
CA ASP A 20 1.49 3.71 -8.40
C ASP A 20 0.71 4.24 -9.59
N ILE A 21 -0.62 4.15 -9.50
CA ILE A 21 -1.54 4.48 -10.60
C ILE A 21 -2.24 5.82 -10.43
N LEU A 22 -2.10 6.45 -9.26
CA LEU A 22 -2.69 7.74 -8.93
C LEU A 22 -1.66 8.70 -8.31
N PRO A 23 -1.83 10.02 -8.46
CA PRO A 23 -1.01 10.99 -7.75
C PRO A 23 -1.40 11.06 -6.27
N GLY A 24 -0.42 11.00 -5.39
CA GLY A 24 -0.61 11.05 -3.94
C GLY A 24 0.02 12.27 -3.30
N PRO A 25 0.00 12.33 -1.96
CA PRO A 25 0.54 13.46 -1.23
C PRO A 25 2.04 13.62 -1.50
N ASN A 26 2.44 14.83 -1.87
CA ASN A 26 3.82 15.20 -2.21
C ASN A 26 4.46 14.36 -3.34
N GLY A 27 3.67 13.62 -4.11
CA GLY A 27 4.15 12.82 -5.24
C GLY A 27 4.46 13.68 -6.45
N ASN A 28 5.70 13.61 -6.96
CA ASN A 28 6.12 14.31 -8.17
C ASN A 28 6.45 13.36 -9.34
N SER A 29 6.45 12.05 -9.08
CA SER A 29 6.73 11.03 -10.11
C SER A 29 5.52 10.85 -11.04
N ARG A 30 5.80 10.50 -12.29
CA ARG A 30 4.77 10.11 -13.25
C ARG A 30 4.11 8.81 -12.79
N VAL A 31 2.77 8.80 -12.77
CA VAL A 31 1.95 7.62 -12.48
C VAL A 31 1.94 6.65 -13.65
N VAL A 32 1.66 5.38 -13.36
CA VAL A 32 1.34 4.37 -14.37
C VAL A 32 -0.12 4.53 -14.79
N ASP A 33 -0.41 4.46 -16.09
CA ASP A 33 -1.79 4.52 -16.57
C ASP A 33 -2.61 3.33 -16.03
N ALA A 34 -3.61 3.63 -15.20
CA ALA A 34 -4.35 2.62 -14.45
C ALA A 34 -5.00 1.56 -15.34
N LYS A 35 -5.78 1.98 -16.34
CA LYS A 35 -6.54 1.05 -17.19
C LYS A 35 -5.64 0.10 -18.00
N PRO A 36 -4.65 0.59 -18.79
CA PRO A 36 -3.75 -0.31 -19.52
C PRO A 36 -2.98 -1.26 -18.60
N PHE A 37 -2.57 -0.80 -17.41
CA PHE A 37 -1.89 -1.64 -16.43
C PHE A 37 -2.79 -2.77 -15.92
N ILE A 38 -3.99 -2.44 -15.45
CA ILE A 38 -4.97 -3.40 -14.95
C ILE A 38 -5.37 -4.40 -16.04
N ASP A 39 -5.73 -3.92 -17.23
CA ASP A 39 -6.11 -4.79 -18.36
C ASP A 39 -4.98 -5.77 -18.71
N THR A 40 -3.73 -5.28 -18.74
CA THR A 40 -2.57 -6.11 -19.03
C THR A 40 -2.38 -7.18 -17.95
N VAL A 41 -2.37 -6.76 -16.68
CA VAL A 41 -2.14 -7.69 -15.57
C VAL A 41 -3.24 -8.75 -15.52
N THR A 42 -4.50 -8.36 -15.62
CA THR A 42 -5.64 -9.31 -15.55
C THR A 42 -5.64 -10.30 -16.73
N SER A 43 -5.19 -9.88 -17.92
CA SER A 43 -5.05 -10.76 -19.08
C SER A 43 -4.00 -11.87 -18.88
N PHE A 44 -2.86 -11.56 -18.24
CA PHE A 44 -1.78 -12.53 -18.04
C PHE A 44 -1.87 -13.27 -16.69
N PHE A 45 -2.32 -12.60 -15.64
CA PHE A 45 -2.33 -13.04 -14.25
C PHE A 45 -3.69 -12.73 -13.61
N PRO A 46 -4.76 -13.46 -13.95
CA PRO A 46 -6.08 -13.23 -13.38
C PRO A 46 -6.10 -13.46 -11.86
N ASP A 47 -5.31 -14.42 -11.36
CA ASP A 47 -5.21 -14.81 -9.95
C ASP A 47 -4.05 -14.09 -9.24
N VAL A 48 -4.11 -12.76 -9.20
CA VAL A 48 -3.10 -11.88 -8.57
C VAL A 48 -3.71 -11.10 -7.40
N THR A 49 -2.87 -10.63 -6.48
CA THR A 49 -3.24 -9.50 -5.62
C THR A 49 -2.69 -8.23 -6.24
N PHE A 50 -3.54 -7.26 -6.50
CA PHE A 50 -3.08 -5.95 -6.93
C PHE A 50 -2.52 -5.16 -5.74
N SER A 51 -1.37 -4.50 -5.93
CA SER A 51 -0.83 -3.52 -5.00
C SER A 51 -0.90 -2.15 -5.68
N LEU A 52 -2.01 -1.42 -5.50
CA LEU A 52 -2.29 -0.18 -6.24
C LEU A 52 -2.08 1.02 -5.35
N GLY A 53 -1.02 1.76 -5.65
CA GLY A 53 -0.55 2.86 -4.83
C GLY A 53 -0.81 4.23 -5.44
N TRP A 54 -0.31 5.21 -4.69
CA TRP A 54 -0.17 6.57 -5.15
C TRP A 54 1.30 6.93 -5.19
N THR A 55 1.71 7.78 -6.14
CA THR A 55 3.03 8.38 -6.05
C THR A 55 3.06 9.28 -4.82
N THR A 56 4.04 9.10 -3.94
CA THR A 56 4.12 9.85 -2.67
C THR A 56 5.51 10.37 -2.41
N GLY A 57 5.59 11.49 -1.69
CA GLY A 57 6.83 12.08 -1.22
C GLY A 57 6.81 12.31 0.29
N TRP A 58 7.99 12.27 0.90
CA TRP A 58 8.20 12.75 2.25
C TRP A 58 9.33 13.79 2.26
N HIS A 59 9.16 14.86 3.03
CA HIS A 59 10.11 15.97 3.10
C HIS A 59 10.32 16.44 4.55
N PRO A 60 11.58 16.58 5.02
CA PRO A 60 11.85 16.98 6.41
C PRO A 60 11.44 18.41 6.74
N GLU A 61 11.44 19.30 5.74
CA GLU A 61 11.22 20.75 5.91
C GLU A 61 9.81 21.20 5.51
N LYS A 62 8.92 20.27 5.17
CA LYS A 62 7.56 20.58 4.72
C LYS A 62 6.53 19.85 5.55
N VAL A 63 5.31 20.39 5.55
CA VAL A 63 4.15 19.66 6.07
C VAL A 63 3.94 18.44 5.17
N ASN A 64 4.05 17.26 5.76
CA ASN A 64 3.81 16.01 5.07
C ASN A 64 2.32 15.71 5.13
N GLU A 65 1.57 16.20 4.14
CA GLU A 65 0.13 15.96 4.05
C GLU A 65 -0.20 14.48 3.85
N GLY A 66 -1.40 14.11 4.28
CA GLY A 66 -1.92 12.77 4.13
C GLY A 66 -2.77 12.65 2.88
N TYR A 67 -3.25 11.44 2.64
CA TYR A 67 -4.18 11.12 1.57
C TYR A 67 -5.52 11.81 1.81
N SER A 68 -5.93 12.61 0.84
CA SER A 68 -7.21 13.32 0.87
C SER A 68 -8.39 12.38 0.57
N TRP A 69 -9.60 12.82 0.90
CA TRP A 69 -10.82 12.09 0.52
C TRP A 69 -10.95 11.90 -0.99
N THR A 70 -10.54 12.90 -1.78
CA THR A 70 -10.58 12.83 -3.24
C THR A 70 -9.67 11.71 -3.75
N MET A 71 -8.43 11.66 -3.25
CA MET A 71 -7.45 10.62 -3.62
C MET A 71 -7.97 9.20 -3.33
N VAL A 72 -8.57 9.02 -2.16
CA VAL A 72 -9.06 7.70 -1.72
C VAL A 72 -10.34 7.29 -2.46
N LYS A 73 -11.24 8.23 -2.77
CA LYS A 73 -12.45 7.95 -3.56
C LYS A 73 -12.13 7.63 -5.02
N GLU A 74 -11.13 8.28 -5.60
CA GLU A 74 -10.68 7.99 -6.95
C GLU A 74 -10.12 6.57 -7.06
N MET A 75 -9.28 6.16 -6.09
CA MET A 75 -8.80 4.78 -6.02
C MET A 75 -9.94 3.76 -5.86
N GLU A 76 -10.94 4.07 -5.04
CA GLU A 76 -12.14 3.23 -4.88
C GLU A 76 -12.90 3.06 -6.19
N CYS A 77 -13.07 4.15 -6.95
CA CYS A 77 -13.75 4.12 -8.24
C CYS A 77 -13.05 3.19 -9.24
N ILE A 78 -11.71 3.16 -9.23
CA ILE A 78 -10.93 2.26 -10.08
C ILE A 78 -11.03 0.80 -9.59
N CYS A 79 -10.97 0.60 -8.28
CA CYS A 79 -10.85 -0.74 -7.70
C CYS A 79 -12.19 -1.48 -7.53
N ASN A 80 -13.32 -0.77 -7.59
CA ASN A 80 -14.63 -1.38 -7.33
C ASN A 80 -15.03 -2.39 -8.42
N GLU A 81 -14.53 -2.23 -9.65
CA GLU A 81 -14.79 -3.13 -10.79
C GLU A 81 -13.90 -4.38 -10.77
N LEU A 82 -12.81 -4.37 -10.00
CA LEU A 82 -11.88 -5.49 -9.91
C LEU A 82 -12.50 -6.65 -9.15
N SER A 83 -12.17 -7.89 -9.52
CA SER A 83 -12.55 -9.10 -8.77
C SER A 83 -11.42 -9.60 -7.86
N GLN A 84 -10.19 -9.22 -8.14
CA GLN A 84 -8.98 -9.60 -7.42
C GLN A 84 -8.89 -8.95 -6.02
N PRO A 85 -8.15 -9.55 -5.07
CA PRO A 85 -7.70 -8.85 -3.87
C PRO A 85 -6.90 -7.59 -4.23
N VAL A 86 -7.06 -6.53 -3.45
CA VAL A 86 -6.30 -5.28 -3.61
C VAL A 86 -5.71 -4.90 -2.26
N THR A 87 -4.40 -4.69 -2.23
CA THR A 87 -3.72 -3.98 -1.14
C THR A 87 -3.37 -2.58 -1.61
N PHE A 88 -3.53 -1.61 -0.72
CA PHE A 88 -3.16 -0.22 -0.96
C PHE A 88 -1.83 0.05 -0.25
N PRO A 89 -0.70 0.12 -0.97
CA PRO A 89 0.57 0.52 -0.39
C PRO A 89 0.52 1.99 -0.01
N VAL A 90 0.61 2.26 1.30
CA VAL A 90 0.52 3.59 1.87
C VAL A 90 1.74 3.88 2.75
N ARG A 91 2.39 5.01 2.49
CA ARG A 91 3.62 5.42 3.17
C ARG A 91 3.36 5.72 4.65
N ALA A 92 4.06 5.04 5.57
CA ALA A 92 3.83 5.11 7.01
C ALA A 92 3.81 6.55 7.55
N ALA A 93 4.74 7.39 7.08
CA ALA A 93 4.87 8.79 7.49
C ALA A 93 3.66 9.67 7.15
N LEU A 94 2.73 9.21 6.32
CA LEU A 94 1.58 10.00 5.82
C LEU A 94 0.22 9.42 6.25
N VAL A 95 0.18 8.19 6.76
CA VAL A 95 -1.07 7.45 7.00
C VAL A 95 -1.81 7.96 8.23
N ARG A 96 -1.07 8.39 9.27
CA ARG A 96 -1.60 8.76 10.58
C ARG A 96 -2.78 9.74 10.50
N GLN A 97 -2.66 10.77 9.65
CA GLN A 97 -3.71 11.78 9.44
C GLN A 97 -4.80 11.37 8.45
N SER A 98 -4.67 10.20 7.81
CA SER A 98 -5.59 9.69 6.79
C SER A 98 -6.29 8.40 7.21
N CYS A 99 -6.22 8.04 8.48
CA CYS A 99 -6.79 6.78 8.97
C CYS A 99 -8.30 6.68 8.70
N SER A 100 -9.06 7.77 8.82
CA SER A 100 -10.51 7.76 8.54
C SER A 100 -10.84 7.52 7.06
N GLN A 101 -10.05 8.08 6.15
CA GLN A 101 -10.18 7.90 4.71
C GLN A 101 -9.93 6.43 4.36
N PHE A 102 -8.84 5.84 4.87
CA PHE A 102 -8.53 4.44 4.61
C PHE A 102 -9.49 3.48 5.30
N LEU A 103 -10.01 3.80 6.48
CA LEU A 103 -11.03 2.97 7.13
C LEU A 103 -12.31 2.95 6.30
N TRP A 104 -12.70 4.08 5.70
CA TRP A 104 -13.80 4.12 4.75
C TRP A 104 -13.51 3.26 3.52
N LEU A 105 -12.30 3.34 2.95
CA LEU A 105 -11.90 2.55 1.78
C LEU A 105 -11.97 1.04 2.09
N LEU A 106 -11.36 0.59 3.18
CA LEU A 106 -11.36 -0.82 3.57
C LEU A 106 -12.76 -1.40 3.83
N LYS A 107 -13.74 -0.55 4.20
CA LYS A 107 -15.13 -0.97 4.39
C LYS A 107 -15.89 -1.20 3.07
N LYS A 108 -15.33 -0.81 1.93
CA LYS A 108 -15.98 -0.97 0.61
C LYS A 108 -15.93 -2.40 0.09
N SER A 109 -14.90 -3.16 0.48
CA SER A 109 -14.78 -4.55 0.07
C SER A 109 -13.93 -5.33 1.07
N ASN A 110 -14.33 -6.58 1.35
CA ASN A 110 -13.50 -7.52 2.10
C ASN A 110 -12.23 -7.95 1.35
N ARG A 111 -12.12 -7.62 0.06
CA ARG A 111 -10.93 -7.83 -0.78
C ARG A 111 -9.83 -6.80 -0.52
N TYR A 112 -10.14 -5.73 0.21
CA TYR A 112 -9.26 -4.59 0.40
C TYR A 112 -8.41 -4.74 1.67
N SER A 113 -7.15 -4.33 1.55
CA SER A 113 -6.15 -4.32 2.62
C SER A 113 -5.21 -3.11 2.46
N LEU A 114 -4.42 -2.83 3.48
CA LEU A 114 -3.35 -1.84 3.46
C LEU A 114 -1.99 -2.53 3.54
N THR A 115 -1.00 -1.98 2.84
CA THR A 115 0.41 -2.29 3.06
C THR A 115 1.11 -1.01 3.51
N ILE A 116 1.43 -0.93 4.80
CA ILE A 116 2.18 0.20 5.35
C ILE A 116 3.63 0.04 4.96
N TRP A 117 4.16 0.95 4.14
CA TRP A 117 5.55 0.88 3.67
C TRP A 117 6.36 2.11 4.03
N THR A 118 7.69 2.01 4.00
CA THR A 118 8.57 3.12 4.38
C THR A 118 9.68 3.38 3.36
N GLY A 119 9.93 4.66 3.09
CA GLY A 119 11.11 5.10 2.37
C GLY A 119 12.34 5.14 3.29
N LYS A 120 13.54 5.01 2.72
CA LYS A 120 14.81 5.01 3.46
C LYS A 120 15.02 6.25 4.34
N ASN A 121 14.51 7.40 3.90
CA ASN A 121 14.71 8.68 4.57
C ASN A 121 13.44 9.19 5.26
N ASP A 122 12.40 8.37 5.34
CA ASP A 122 11.15 8.79 5.95
C ASP A 122 11.32 8.89 7.47
N ASN A 123 10.81 9.98 8.06
CA ASN A 123 10.68 10.09 9.50
C ASN A 123 9.25 9.73 9.93
N TYR A 124 9.13 8.73 10.79
CA TYR A 124 7.88 8.25 11.37
C TYR A 124 8.17 7.62 12.73
N SER A 125 7.20 7.67 13.63
CA SER A 125 7.35 7.17 14.99
C SER A 125 6.82 5.74 15.15
N ILE A 126 7.32 5.00 16.15
CA ILE A 126 6.75 3.68 16.50
C ILE A 126 5.32 3.86 17.02
N GLU A 127 5.06 4.97 17.71
CA GLU A 127 3.74 5.36 18.19
C GLU A 127 2.73 5.50 17.04
N ASP A 128 3.13 6.06 15.90
CA ASP A 128 2.26 6.16 14.73
C ASP A 128 1.95 4.77 14.14
N LEU A 129 2.93 3.86 14.10
CA LEU A 129 2.71 2.48 13.66
C LEU A 129 1.78 1.72 14.60
N LEU A 130 1.95 1.88 15.91
CA LEU A 130 1.08 1.29 16.93
C LEU A 130 -0.35 1.85 16.80
N TYR A 131 -0.48 3.16 16.61
CA TYR A 131 -1.79 3.78 16.37
C TYR A 131 -2.47 3.19 15.13
N ILE A 132 -1.76 3.09 14.01
CA ILE A 132 -2.29 2.50 12.77
C ILE A 132 -2.73 1.06 13.05
N ARG A 133 -1.90 0.27 13.74
CA ARG A 133 -2.20 -1.12 14.08
C ARG A 133 -3.45 -1.30 14.93
N ASP A 134 -3.72 -0.39 15.85
CA ASP A 134 -4.88 -0.44 16.73
C ASP A 134 -6.14 0.16 16.07
N TYR A 135 -5.97 1.06 15.10
CA TYR A 135 -7.08 1.68 14.38
C TYR A 135 -7.75 0.76 13.36
N PHE A 136 -7.00 -0.18 12.77
CA PHE A 136 -7.47 -1.07 11.71
C PHE A 136 -7.56 -2.54 12.16
N ASP A 137 -8.33 -3.35 11.43
CA ASP A 137 -8.27 -4.81 11.62
C ASP A 137 -6.87 -5.31 11.25
N LYS A 138 -6.21 -5.96 12.22
CA LYS A 138 -4.86 -6.53 12.09
C LYS A 138 -4.74 -7.54 10.94
N LYS A 139 -5.84 -8.13 10.47
CA LYS A 139 -5.87 -9.05 9.32
C LYS A 139 -5.84 -8.33 7.97
N GLN A 140 -6.17 -7.03 7.95
CA GLN A 140 -6.21 -6.21 6.73
C GLN A 140 -4.99 -5.30 6.59
N VAL A 141 -4.04 -5.33 7.52
CA VAL A 141 -2.85 -4.46 7.49
C VAL A 141 -1.57 -5.27 7.48
N PHE A 142 -0.80 -5.10 6.41
CA PHE A 142 0.55 -5.62 6.25
C PHE A 142 1.57 -4.51 6.45
N TYR A 143 2.79 -4.87 6.84
CA TYR A 143 3.87 -3.93 7.13
C TYR A 143 5.12 -4.32 6.33
N ASP A 144 5.58 -3.40 5.50
CA ASP A 144 6.83 -3.44 4.74
C ASP A 144 7.74 -2.32 5.24
N ILE A 145 8.31 -2.53 6.43
CA ILE A 145 9.08 -1.52 7.17
C ILE A 145 10.57 -1.90 7.14
N LEU A 146 11.41 -0.91 6.84
CA LEU A 146 12.86 -1.05 6.88
C LEU A 146 13.40 -1.13 8.32
N GLU A 147 14.55 -1.79 8.49
CA GLU A 147 15.29 -1.75 9.75
C GLU A 147 15.98 -0.39 9.95
N PRO A 148 16.15 0.08 11.20
CA PRO A 148 15.89 -0.62 12.47
C PRO A 148 14.46 -0.50 13.03
N GLN A 149 13.60 0.36 12.48
CA GLN A 149 12.27 0.61 13.03
C GLN A 149 11.37 -0.63 13.03
N ASN A 150 11.55 -1.53 12.06
CA ASN A 150 10.81 -2.80 12.03
C ASN A 150 11.11 -3.68 13.25
N TYR A 151 12.37 -3.77 13.68
CA TYR A 151 12.75 -4.45 14.92
C TYR A 151 12.04 -3.82 16.13
N GLU A 152 12.12 -2.51 16.29
CA GLU A 152 11.49 -1.78 17.40
C GLU A 152 9.97 -1.97 17.42
N PHE A 153 9.32 -1.88 16.26
CA PHE A 153 7.90 -2.11 16.12
C PHE A 153 7.50 -3.53 16.52
N LYS A 154 8.25 -4.54 16.07
CA LYS A 154 8.03 -5.95 16.45
C LYS A 154 8.18 -6.18 17.95
N GLN A 155 9.20 -5.58 18.58
CA GLN A 155 9.37 -5.63 20.03
C GLN A 155 8.18 -4.99 20.75
N ALA A 156 7.73 -3.81 20.31
CA ALA A 156 6.60 -3.10 20.90
C ALA A 156 5.28 -3.91 20.84
N ILE A 157 5.10 -4.77 19.83
CA ILE A 157 3.93 -5.65 19.70
C ILE A 157 4.14 -7.07 20.23
N GLY A 158 5.25 -7.32 20.94
CA GLY A 158 5.54 -8.59 21.61
C GLY A 158 6.00 -9.73 20.69
N ILE A 159 6.45 -9.43 19.47
CA ILE A 159 7.04 -10.43 18.58
C ILE A 159 8.52 -10.59 18.95
N LYS A 160 8.92 -11.81 19.35
CA LYS A 160 10.32 -12.14 19.58
C LYS A 160 11.09 -12.05 18.25
N VAL A 161 12.01 -11.09 18.17
CA VAL A 161 12.97 -11.00 17.06
C VAL A 161 14.28 -11.61 17.56
N ASN A 162 14.63 -12.80 17.05
CA ASN A 162 15.95 -13.36 17.27
C ASN A 162 16.93 -12.59 16.38
N LEU A 163 17.92 -11.95 16.99
CA LEU A 163 19.05 -11.31 16.31
C LEU A 163 19.97 -12.35 15.68
#